data_AF-A0A2N3AXK9-F1
#
_entry.id   AF-A0A2N3AXK9-F1
#
_cell.length_a   1.000
_cell.length_b   1.000
_cell.length_c   1.000
_cell.angle_alpha   90.00
_cell.angle_beta   90.00
_cell.angle_gamma   90.00
#
_symmetry.space_group_name_H-M   'P 1'
#
loop_
_entity.id
_entity.type
_entity.pdbx_description
1 polymer ?
#
loop_
_entity_poly.entity_id
_entity_poly.type
_entity_poly.pdbx_seq_one_letter_code
_entity_poly.pdbx_strand_id
1 'polypeptide(L)'
;MTEQGELIRRVILHPPLRREYHYFDDLAESAWEEVSRRTFEKLWQCEVAELAERLTSETVYLATGLLLPIWSSLPIDYVEVRRIVDEEGRSWLGRMVHELDVAKLLEKFDIATTVGLSPDTIIKALGEGRTIPIKQPFEATIKCSRVAGEQRYEIVGMPAEQLFWLMCIGCFTEIIAFRKRVFISIGAASAIIGALLRV
;
A
#
# COMPACT_ATOMS: atom_id res chain seq x y z
N MET A 1 -7.51 -12.08 27.16
CA MET A 1 -8.50 -12.40 28.21
C MET A 1 -9.78 -12.75 27.48
N THR A 2 -10.47 -13.84 27.83
CA THR A 2 -11.76 -14.19 27.20
C THR A 2 -12.84 -13.20 27.64
N GLU A 3 -14.03 -13.23 27.02
CA GLU A 3 -15.17 -12.41 27.44
C GLU A 3 -15.63 -12.72 28.88
N GLN A 4 -15.29 -13.90 29.40
CA GLN A 4 -15.54 -14.27 30.81
C GLN A 4 -14.40 -13.89 31.77
N GLY A 5 -13.34 -13.21 31.31
CA GLY A 5 -12.24 -12.77 32.19
C GLY A 5 -11.12 -13.79 32.38
N GLU A 6 -11.10 -14.88 31.61
CA GLU A 6 -10.07 -15.92 31.76
C GLU A 6 -8.77 -15.52 31.06
N LEU A 7 -7.64 -15.91 31.67
CA LEU A 7 -6.31 -15.67 31.13
C LEU A 7 -6.06 -16.56 29.92
N ILE A 8 -5.71 -15.94 28.78
CA ILE A 8 -5.35 -16.67 27.57
C ILE A 8 -3.83 -16.68 27.44
N ARG A 9 -3.24 -17.87 27.52
CA ARG A 9 -1.80 -18.08 27.32
C ARG A 9 -1.47 -18.00 25.83
N ARG A 10 -0.37 -17.33 25.49
CA ARG A 10 0.09 -17.16 24.12
C ARG A 10 1.56 -17.50 24.01
N VAL A 11 1.94 -17.98 22.84
CA VAL A 11 3.34 -18.17 22.43
C VAL A 11 3.64 -17.30 21.23
N ILE A 12 4.91 -16.94 21.08
CA ILE A 12 5.40 -16.20 19.92
C ILE A 12 6.35 -17.12 19.17
N LEU A 13 6.02 -17.38 17.91
CA LEU A 13 6.89 -18.11 17.00
C LEU A 13 7.72 -17.09 16.22
N HIS A 14 9.02 -17.35 16.11
CA HIS A 14 9.98 -16.48 15.45
C HIS A 14 10.59 -17.17 14.21
N PRO A 15 9.88 -17.25 13.08
CA PRO A 15 10.52 -17.54 11.79
C PRO A 15 11.51 -16.44 11.38
N PRO A 16 12.41 -16.68 10.41
CA PRO A 16 13.48 -15.73 10.06
C PRO A 16 13.03 -14.31 9.72
N LEU A 17 11.92 -14.15 8.99
CA LEU A 17 11.40 -12.84 8.54
C LEU A 17 10.01 -12.53 9.09
N ARG A 18 9.49 -13.34 10.03
CA ARG A 18 8.12 -13.21 10.53
C ARG A 18 8.09 -13.32 12.04
N ARG A 19 6.97 -12.90 12.60
CA ARG A 19 6.64 -13.09 14.00
C ARG A 19 5.17 -13.42 14.08
N GLU A 20 4.88 -14.59 14.61
CA GLU A 20 3.51 -15.11 14.64
C GLU A 20 3.08 -15.31 16.10
N TYR A 21 1.82 -14.97 16.38
CA TYR A 21 1.23 -15.15 17.69
C TYR A 21 0.25 -16.30 17.61
N HIS A 22 0.42 -17.26 18.50
CA HIS A 22 -0.44 -18.43 18.59
C HIS A 22 -0.97 -18.55 20.02
N TYR A 23 -2.16 -19.14 20.19
CA TYR A 23 -2.57 -19.55 21.52
C TYR A 23 -1.70 -20.72 21.96
N PHE A 24 -1.46 -20.81 23.26
CA PHE A 24 -0.63 -21.89 23.80
C PHE A 24 -1.26 -23.27 23.52
N ASP A 25 -2.59 -23.36 23.58
CA ASP A 25 -3.30 -24.62 23.37
C ASP A 25 -3.24 -25.09 21.90
N ASP A 26 -3.23 -24.16 20.94
CA ASP A 26 -3.02 -24.47 19.51
C ASP A 26 -1.68 -25.16 19.27
N LEU A 27 -0.65 -24.85 20.08
CA LEU A 27 0.66 -25.50 19.98
C LEU A 27 0.59 -26.98 20.36
N ALA A 28 -0.25 -27.33 21.35
CA ALA A 28 -0.43 -28.73 21.78
C ALA A 28 -1.17 -29.58 20.73
N GLU A 29 -2.01 -28.95 19.92
CA GLU A 29 -2.72 -29.60 18.80
C GLU A 29 -1.93 -29.54 17.48
N SER A 30 -0.81 -28.82 17.46
CA SER A 30 0.03 -28.68 16.27
C SER A 30 0.86 -29.94 15.98
N ALA A 31 1.32 -30.09 14.74
CA ALA A 31 2.25 -31.14 14.33
C ALA A 31 3.73 -30.79 14.63
N TRP A 32 3.98 -29.88 15.57
CA TRP A 32 5.34 -29.43 15.89
C TRP A 32 6.00 -30.42 16.84
N GLU A 33 7.20 -30.87 16.46
CA GLU A 33 7.98 -31.81 17.25
C GLU A 33 9.26 -31.14 17.75
N GLU A 34 9.71 -31.54 18.94
CA GLU A 34 11.01 -31.09 19.45
C GLU A 34 12.13 -31.63 18.56
N VAL A 35 13.05 -30.76 18.17
CA VAL A 35 14.20 -31.11 17.34
C VAL A 35 15.51 -30.78 18.05
N SER A 36 16.57 -31.50 17.69
CA SER A 36 17.91 -31.16 18.17
C SER A 36 18.32 -29.78 17.68
N ARG A 37 19.14 -29.08 18.48
CA ARG A 37 19.74 -27.79 18.10
C ARG A 37 20.42 -27.83 16.73
N ARG A 38 21.17 -28.90 16.44
CA ARG A 38 21.86 -29.09 15.15
C ARG A 38 20.88 -29.17 13.98
N THR A 39 19.77 -29.87 14.16
CA THR A 39 18.71 -29.98 13.14
C THR A 39 18.06 -28.62 12.92
N PHE A 40 17.72 -27.92 14.01
CA PHE A 40 17.14 -26.58 13.96
C PHE A 40 18.06 -25.60 13.21
N GLU A 41 19.33 -25.49 13.60
CA GLU A 41 20.30 -24.60 12.95
C GLU A 41 20.42 -24.88 11.44
N LYS A 42 20.46 -26.16 11.05
CA LYS A 42 20.51 -26.55 9.63
C LYS A 42 19.25 -26.10 8.88
N LEU A 43 18.06 -26.43 9.39
CA LEU A 43 16.79 -26.07 8.73
C LEU A 43 16.58 -24.56 8.68
N TRP A 44 16.95 -23.85 9.75
CA TRP A 44 16.93 -22.40 9.81
C TRP A 44 17.79 -21.76 8.72
N GLN A 45 19.03 -22.23 8.57
CA GLN A 45 19.94 -21.72 7.53
C GLN A 45 19.40 -22.01 6.12
N CYS A 46 18.78 -23.18 5.90
CA CYS A 46 18.13 -23.49 4.63
C CYS A 46 16.97 -22.52 4.33
N GLU A 47 16.11 -22.23 5.31
CA GLU A 47 14.99 -21.30 5.14
C GLU A 47 15.47 -19.87 4.90
N VAL A 48 16.49 -19.41 5.64
CA VAL A 48 17.12 -18.10 5.41
C VAL A 48 17.68 -18.00 3.99
N ALA A 49 18.34 -19.05 3.50
CA ALA A 49 18.88 -19.09 2.14
C ALA A 49 17.77 -19.04 1.08
N GLU A 50 16.68 -19.80 1.24
CA GLU A 50 15.53 -19.75 0.32
C GLU A 50 14.89 -18.35 0.30
N LEU A 51 14.74 -17.72 1.47
CA LEU A 51 14.19 -16.38 1.57
C LEU A 51 15.11 -15.32 0.94
N ALA A 52 16.43 -15.48 1.05
CA ALA A 52 17.41 -14.59 0.43
C ALA A 52 17.34 -14.64 -1.11
N GLU A 53 16.95 -15.76 -1.70
CA GLU A 53 16.72 -15.87 -3.16
C GLU A 53 15.47 -15.10 -3.62
N ARG A 54 14.51 -14.84 -2.72
CA ARG A 54 13.24 -14.16 -3.02
C ARG A 54 13.22 -12.74 -2.46
N LEU A 55 14.09 -11.89 -3.02
CA LEU A 55 14.12 -10.47 -2.67
C LEU A 55 12.79 -9.79 -2.98
N THR A 56 12.16 -9.25 -1.94
CA THR A 56 11.01 -8.35 -2.08
C THR A 56 11.50 -6.93 -1.84
N SER A 57 11.35 -6.06 -2.82
CA SER A 57 11.65 -4.64 -2.68
C SER A 57 10.36 -3.85 -2.44
N GLU A 58 10.32 -3.07 -1.37
CA GLU A 58 9.26 -2.10 -1.10
C GLU A 58 9.88 -0.71 -0.93
N THR A 59 9.22 0.32 -1.45
CA THR A 59 9.60 1.71 -1.19
C THR A 59 8.82 2.23 0.00
N VAL A 60 9.53 2.70 1.02
CA VAL A 60 8.95 3.33 2.20
C VAL A 60 9.31 4.81 2.25
N TYR A 61 8.35 5.64 2.63
CA TYR A 61 8.56 7.09 2.76
C TYR A 61 8.61 7.46 4.23
N LEU A 62 9.66 8.19 4.60
CA LEU A 62 9.97 8.55 5.98
C LEU A 62 10.17 10.05 6.10
N ALA A 63 9.32 10.74 6.87
CA ALA A 63 9.58 12.10 7.27
C ALA A 63 10.58 12.08 8.45
N THR A 64 11.77 12.65 8.25
CA THR A 64 12.86 12.67 9.23
C THR A 64 13.17 14.10 9.68
N GLY A 65 13.89 14.24 10.79
CA GLY A 65 14.27 15.55 11.35
C GLY A 65 13.35 15.98 12.50
N LEU A 66 13.09 17.28 12.63
CA LEU A 66 12.23 17.82 13.67
C LEU A 66 10.76 17.56 13.33
N LEU A 67 10.17 16.52 13.92
CA LEU A 67 8.80 16.10 13.63
C LEU A 67 7.74 16.94 14.35
N LEU A 68 7.98 17.36 15.59
CA LEU A 68 7.00 18.11 16.39
C LEU A 68 6.50 19.39 15.69
N PRO A 69 7.36 20.23 15.07
CA PRO A 69 6.90 21.43 14.37
C PRO A 69 5.98 21.16 13.18
N ILE A 70 6.10 19.98 12.56
CA ILE A 70 5.34 19.61 11.35
C ILE A 70 4.24 18.58 11.62
N TRP A 71 4.02 18.23 12.89
CA TRP A 71 3.17 17.10 13.27
C TRP A 71 1.72 17.25 12.77
N SER A 72 1.18 18.47 12.82
CA SER A 72 -0.16 18.80 12.32
C SER A 72 -0.29 18.74 10.79
N SER A 73 0.82 18.82 10.06
CA SER A 73 0.84 18.75 8.60
C SER A 73 0.87 17.32 8.07
N LEU A 74 1.30 16.36 8.89
CA LEU A 74 1.42 14.94 8.55
C LEU A 74 0.05 14.23 8.54
N PRO A 75 -0.13 13.17 7.72
CA PRO A 75 -1.36 12.39 7.69
C PRO A 75 -1.67 11.72 9.03
N ILE A 76 -2.95 11.72 9.42
CA ILE A 76 -3.41 11.14 10.69
C ILE A 76 -3.79 9.66 10.56
N ASP A 77 -4.07 9.20 9.34
CA ASP A 77 -4.66 7.88 9.11
C ASP A 77 -3.71 6.73 9.51
N TYR A 78 -2.40 7.00 9.55
CA TYR A 78 -1.40 5.99 9.85
C TYR A 78 -0.29 6.54 10.74
N VAL A 79 -0.48 6.60 12.07
CA VAL A 79 0.46 7.20 13.06
C VAL A 79 1.48 6.21 13.62
N GLU A 80 2.58 6.03 12.90
CA GLU A 80 3.72 5.21 13.30
C GLU A 80 5.08 5.93 13.10
N VAL A 81 5.96 5.78 14.08
CA VAL A 81 7.37 6.20 14.01
C VAL A 81 8.22 4.94 13.95
N ARG A 82 9.05 4.81 12.91
CA ARG A 82 9.92 3.64 12.71
C ARG A 82 11.38 4.05 12.68
N ARG A 83 12.22 3.12 13.16
CA ARG A 83 13.66 3.14 12.95
C ARG A 83 14.00 2.12 11.87
N ILE A 84 14.62 2.58 10.79
CA ILE A 84 15.19 1.73 9.74
C ILE A 84 16.70 1.71 9.95
N VAL A 85 17.30 0.53 9.87
CA VAL A 85 18.75 0.32 9.97
C VAL A 85 19.17 -0.47 8.74
N ASP A 86 20.17 0.01 8.01
CA ASP A 86 20.73 -0.73 6.88
C ASP A 86 21.85 -1.69 7.31
N GLU A 87 22.39 -2.42 6.34
CA GLU A 87 23.47 -3.39 6.56
C GLU A 87 24.76 -2.73 7.03
N GLU A 88 25.00 -1.46 6.68
CA GLU A 88 26.14 -0.68 7.15
C GLU A 88 25.94 -0.09 8.56
N GLY A 89 24.77 -0.29 9.17
CA GLY A 89 24.42 0.20 10.50
C GLY A 89 24.00 1.68 10.53
N ARG A 90 23.80 2.32 9.38
CA ARG A 90 23.19 3.66 9.31
C ARG A 90 21.73 3.54 9.73
N SER A 91 21.28 4.49 10.53
CA SER A 91 19.93 4.45 11.10
C SER A 91 19.16 5.73 10.78
N TRP A 92 17.95 5.56 10.28
CA TRP A 92 16.98 6.63 10.09
C TRP A 92 15.82 6.43 11.06
N LEU A 93 15.51 7.46 11.84
CA LEU A 93 14.32 7.52 12.68
C LEU A 93 13.38 8.57 12.09
N GLY A 94 12.12 8.20 11.91
CA GLY A 94 11.16 9.15 11.40
C GLY A 94 9.73 8.65 11.40
N ARG A 95 8.86 9.52 10.94
CA ARG A 95 7.43 9.27 10.82
C ARG A 95 7.15 8.61 9.48
N MET A 96 6.51 7.45 9.49
CA MET A 96 6.08 6.77 8.26
C MET A 96 5.02 7.60 7.52
N VAL A 97 5.21 7.84 6.24
CA VAL A 97 4.25 8.50 5.36
C VAL A 97 3.78 7.50 4.32
N HIS A 98 2.47 7.36 4.16
CA HIS A 98 1.93 6.51 3.11
C HIS A 98 2.24 7.13 1.75
N GLU A 99 2.62 6.32 0.77
CA GLU A 99 3.07 6.80 -0.56
C GLU A 99 2.09 7.81 -1.20
N LEU A 100 0.79 7.56 -1.07
CA LEU A 100 -0.28 8.44 -1.57
C LEU A 100 -0.29 9.84 -0.95
N ASP A 101 0.16 9.96 0.29
CA ASP A 101 0.14 11.23 1.02
C ASP A 101 1.41 12.04 0.79
N VAL A 102 2.44 11.44 0.20
CA VAL A 102 3.75 12.06 -0.02
C VAL A 102 3.61 13.30 -0.89
N ALA A 103 2.92 13.21 -2.02
CA ALA A 103 2.76 14.34 -2.94
C ALA A 103 2.05 15.53 -2.26
N LYS A 104 0.96 15.26 -1.52
CA LYS A 104 0.22 16.29 -0.77
C LYS A 104 1.06 16.89 0.35
N LEU A 105 1.87 16.06 1.02
CA LEU A 105 2.76 16.52 2.08
C LEU A 105 3.86 17.43 1.51
N LEU A 106 4.48 17.06 0.39
CA LEU A 106 5.49 17.88 -0.28
C LEU A 106 4.91 19.21 -0.77
N GLU A 107 3.70 19.20 -1.33
CA GLU A 107 2.97 20.42 -1.72
C GLU A 107 2.74 21.36 -0.53
N LYS A 108 2.38 20.84 0.66
CA LYS A 108 2.24 21.65 1.88
C LYS A 108 3.53 22.33 2.34
N PHE A 109 4.70 21.81 1.94
CA PHE A 109 6.00 22.37 2.29
C PHE A 109 6.63 23.17 1.13
N ASP A 110 5.87 23.47 0.08
CA ASP A 110 6.34 24.14 -1.13
C ASP A 110 7.56 23.43 -1.77
N ILE A 111 7.68 22.11 -1.57
CA ILE A 111 8.74 21.30 -2.15
C ILE A 111 8.28 20.87 -3.54
N ALA A 112 8.85 21.49 -4.56
CA ALA A 112 8.62 21.11 -5.96
C ALA A 112 9.26 19.74 -6.23
N THR A 113 8.53 18.66 -6.00
CA THR A 113 8.95 17.31 -6.39
C THR A 113 7.74 16.54 -6.89
N THR A 114 7.83 16.05 -8.13
CA THR A 114 6.84 15.16 -8.72
C THR A 114 7.13 13.74 -8.23
N VAL A 115 6.61 13.37 -7.05
CA VAL A 115 6.55 11.96 -6.66
C VAL A 115 5.45 11.32 -7.50
N GLY A 116 5.84 10.67 -8.58
CA GLY A 116 4.92 9.91 -9.43
C GLY A 116 4.48 8.66 -8.69
N LEU A 117 3.19 8.54 -8.40
CA LEU A 117 2.62 7.31 -7.83
C LEU A 117 2.67 6.20 -8.89
N SER A 118 3.13 5.01 -8.51
CA SER A 118 3.07 3.86 -9.40
C SER A 118 1.59 3.49 -9.71
N PRO A 119 1.28 2.93 -10.89
CA PRO A 119 -0.07 2.47 -11.20
C PRO A 119 -0.63 1.49 -10.17
N ASP A 120 0.20 0.59 -9.64
CA ASP A 120 -0.22 -0.40 -8.66
C ASP A 120 -0.54 0.23 -7.30
N THR A 121 0.22 1.25 -6.89
CA THR A 121 -0.09 2.06 -5.69
C THR A 121 -1.43 2.75 -5.84
N ILE A 122 -1.73 3.32 -7.01
CA ILE A 122 -3.01 3.98 -7.30
C ILE A 122 -4.16 2.98 -7.23
N ILE A 123 -4.00 1.79 -7.80
CA ILE A 123 -5.03 0.74 -7.77
C ILE A 123 -5.33 0.30 -6.34
N LYS A 124 -4.27 0.07 -5.55
CA LYS A 124 -4.40 -0.27 -4.12
C LYS A 124 -5.19 0.81 -3.37
N ALA A 125 -4.84 2.08 -3.58
CA ALA A 125 -5.52 3.22 -2.98
C ALA A 125 -7.01 3.29 -3.33
N LEU A 126 -7.33 3.11 -4.61
CA LEU A 126 -8.71 3.12 -5.10
C LEU A 126 -9.50 1.94 -4.52
N GLY A 127 -8.86 0.77 -4.36
CA GLY A 127 -9.44 -0.39 -3.68
C GLY A 127 -9.78 -0.13 -2.20
N GLU A 128 -8.98 0.69 -1.53
CA GLU A 128 -9.23 1.18 -0.17
C GLU A 128 -10.28 2.31 -0.11
N GLY A 129 -10.88 2.68 -1.25
CA GLY A 129 -11.92 3.71 -1.34
C GLY A 129 -11.40 5.15 -1.36
N ARG A 130 -10.09 5.36 -1.46
CA ARG A 130 -9.50 6.70 -1.60
C ARG A 130 -9.77 7.26 -3.00
N THR A 131 -9.77 8.59 -3.12
CA THR A 131 -9.85 9.30 -4.39
C THR A 131 -8.49 9.87 -4.76
N ILE A 132 -8.11 9.76 -6.03
CA ILE A 132 -6.79 10.13 -6.55
C ILE A 132 -6.93 11.29 -7.53
N PRO A 133 -6.51 12.51 -7.16
CA PRO A 133 -6.46 13.62 -8.10
C PRO A 133 -5.32 13.41 -9.11
N ILE A 134 -5.58 13.82 -10.35
CA ILE A 134 -4.61 13.83 -11.45
C ILE A 134 -4.49 15.27 -11.93
N LYS A 135 -3.26 15.76 -12.06
CA LYS A 135 -2.95 17.09 -12.61
C LYS A 135 -2.45 17.04 -14.06
N GLN A 136 -1.97 15.89 -14.53
CA GLN A 136 -1.44 15.67 -15.87
C GLN A 136 -1.91 14.32 -16.43
N PRO A 137 -2.23 14.21 -17.74
CA PRO A 137 -2.14 15.26 -18.77
C PRO A 137 -3.21 16.36 -18.65
N PHE A 138 -4.22 16.16 -17.81
CA PHE A 138 -5.26 17.15 -17.52
C PHE A 138 -5.74 16.99 -16.08
N GLU A 139 -6.45 18.00 -15.58
CA GLU A 139 -7.05 17.95 -14.25
C GLU A 139 -8.26 17.00 -14.23
N ALA A 140 -8.19 15.97 -13.39
CA ALA A 140 -9.27 15.00 -13.18
C ALA A 140 -9.12 14.32 -11.82
N THR A 141 -10.06 13.45 -11.46
CA THR A 141 -9.98 12.61 -10.27
C THR A 141 -10.39 11.18 -10.61
N ILE A 142 -9.57 10.20 -10.24
CA ILE A 142 -9.96 8.80 -10.25
C ILE A 142 -10.59 8.44 -8.90
N LYS A 143 -11.72 7.75 -8.92
CA LYS A 143 -12.34 7.20 -7.71
C LYS A 143 -12.89 5.80 -7.95
N CYS A 144 -13.08 5.03 -6.87
CA CYS A 144 -13.87 3.81 -6.94
C CYS A 144 -15.37 4.15 -6.92
N SER A 145 -16.11 3.67 -7.93
CA SER A 145 -17.55 3.82 -8.06
C SER A 145 -18.21 2.45 -8.14
N ARG A 146 -19.41 2.32 -7.57
CA ARG A 146 -20.23 1.12 -7.72
C ARG A 146 -21.33 1.38 -8.74
N VAL A 147 -21.37 0.57 -9.79
CA VAL A 147 -22.38 0.66 -10.86
C VAL A 147 -22.97 -0.72 -11.08
N ALA A 148 -24.30 -0.83 -11.03
CA ALA A 148 -25.02 -2.10 -11.18
C ALA A 148 -24.49 -3.24 -10.26
N GLY A 149 -23.99 -2.90 -9.07
CA GLY A 149 -23.45 -3.87 -8.12
C GLY A 149 -21.97 -4.22 -8.30
N GLU A 150 -21.31 -3.76 -9.36
CA GLU A 150 -19.90 -3.99 -9.63
C GLU A 150 -19.05 -2.76 -9.28
N GLN A 151 -17.83 -2.99 -8.77
CA GLN A 151 -16.85 -1.92 -8.59
C GLN A 151 -16.19 -1.58 -9.92
N ARG A 152 -16.00 -0.28 -10.18
CA ARG A 152 -15.33 0.27 -11.36
C ARG A 152 -14.52 1.47 -10.93
N TYR A 153 -13.36 1.69 -11.54
CA TYR A 153 -12.63 2.93 -11.35
C TYR A 153 -13.18 3.96 -12.33
N GLU A 154 -13.56 5.14 -11.83
CA GLU A 154 -14.20 6.20 -12.60
C GLU A 154 -13.28 7.41 -12.68
N ILE A 155 -13.17 7.98 -13.88
CA ILE A 155 -12.50 9.27 -14.11
C ILE A 155 -13.56 10.38 -14.10
N VAL A 156 -13.44 11.30 -13.15
CA VAL A 156 -14.36 12.42 -12.94
C VAL A 156 -13.66 13.75 -13.21
N GLY A 157 -14.37 14.71 -13.79
CA GLY A 157 -13.88 16.08 -13.99
C GLY A 157 -12.97 16.26 -15.21
N MET A 158 -12.79 15.22 -16.03
CA MET A 158 -11.98 15.31 -17.25
C MET A 158 -12.60 16.27 -18.29
N PRO A 159 -11.77 17.00 -19.07
CA PRO A 159 -12.26 17.83 -20.18
C PRO A 159 -12.86 16.98 -21.30
N ALA A 160 -13.96 17.43 -21.91
CA ALA A 160 -14.71 16.64 -22.89
C ALA A 160 -13.87 16.23 -24.12
N GLU A 161 -12.93 17.08 -24.54
CA GLU A 161 -12.00 16.82 -25.65
C GLU A 161 -11.07 15.62 -25.41
N GLN A 162 -10.82 15.26 -24.15
CA GLN A 162 -9.93 14.15 -23.79
C GLN A 162 -10.64 12.79 -23.87
N LEU A 163 -11.95 12.77 -24.13
CA LEU A 163 -12.75 11.54 -24.11
C LEU A 163 -12.27 10.54 -25.15
N PHE A 164 -11.99 11.02 -26.36
CA PHE A 164 -11.52 10.16 -27.43
C PHE A 164 -10.18 9.52 -27.08
N TRP A 165 -9.24 10.31 -26.55
CA TRP A 165 -7.94 9.81 -26.13
C TRP A 165 -8.06 8.78 -24.99
N LEU A 166 -8.91 9.03 -23.98
CA LEU A 166 -9.17 8.07 -22.91
C LEU A 166 -9.71 6.73 -23.44
N MET A 167 -10.59 6.76 -24.45
CA MET A 167 -11.06 5.53 -25.10
C MET A 167 -9.92 4.80 -25.85
N CYS A 168 -9.01 5.54 -26.49
CA CYS A 168 -7.86 4.94 -27.18
C CYS A 168 -6.90 4.22 -26.22
N ILE A 169 -6.72 4.71 -25.00
CA ILE A 169 -5.87 4.05 -23.98
C ILE A 169 -6.59 2.91 -23.24
N GLY A 170 -7.86 2.63 -23.57
CA GLY A 170 -8.61 1.49 -23.04
C GLY A 170 -9.68 1.81 -21.99
N CYS A 171 -9.98 3.08 -21.74
CA CYS A 171 -11.17 3.43 -20.94
C CYS A 171 -12.45 3.09 -21.71
N PHE A 172 -13.56 2.97 -21.00
CA PHE A 172 -14.89 2.78 -21.59
C PHE A 172 -15.90 3.75 -20.97
N THR A 173 -17.07 3.90 -21.61
CA THR A 173 -18.13 4.77 -21.10
C THR A 173 -19.45 4.06 -20.90
N GLU A 174 -20.19 4.49 -19.89
CA GLU A 174 -21.59 4.11 -19.70
C GLU A 174 -22.45 5.36 -19.48
N ILE A 175 -23.72 5.30 -19.88
CA ILE A 175 -24.69 6.36 -19.57
C ILE A 175 -25.43 5.95 -18.29
N ILE A 176 -25.20 6.69 -17.21
CA ILE A 176 -25.79 6.43 -15.89
C ILE A 176 -26.41 7.73 -15.39
N ALA A 177 -27.67 7.69 -14.96
CA ALA A 177 -28.43 8.88 -14.55
C ALA A 177 -28.36 10.02 -15.59
N PHE A 178 -28.57 9.68 -16.87
CA PHE A 178 -28.55 10.60 -18.01
C PHE A 178 -27.21 11.31 -18.25
N ARG A 179 -26.12 10.83 -17.66
CA ARG A 179 -24.77 11.37 -17.86
C ARG A 179 -23.85 10.29 -18.41
N LYS A 180 -23.05 10.65 -19.42
CA LYS A 180 -21.94 9.81 -19.89
C LYS A 180 -20.83 9.87 -18.85
N ARG A 181 -20.43 8.72 -18.32
CA ARG A 181 -19.36 8.57 -17.33
C ARG A 181 -18.26 7.70 -17.92
N VAL A 182 -17.02 7.96 -17.53
CA VAL A 182 -15.83 7.30 -18.06
C VAL A 182 -15.23 6.39 -16.99
N PHE A 183 -14.93 5.16 -17.36
CA PHE A 183 -14.47 4.12 -16.45
C PHE A 183 -13.22 3.41 -16.97
N ILE A 184 -12.45 2.87 -16.03
CA ILE A 184 -11.31 1.97 -16.23
C ILE A 184 -11.73 0.59 -15.70
N SER A 185 -11.49 -0.45 -16.49
CA SER A 185 -11.80 -1.83 -16.07
C SER A 185 -10.78 -2.31 -15.03
N ILE A 186 -11.24 -3.02 -13.99
CA ILE A 186 -10.37 -3.48 -12.91
C ILE A 186 -9.23 -4.36 -13.45
N GLY A 187 -9.54 -5.29 -14.37
CA GLY A 187 -8.56 -6.22 -14.92
C GLY A 187 -7.47 -5.59 -15.78
N ALA A 188 -7.70 -4.40 -16.36
CA ALA A 188 -6.71 -3.68 -17.16
C ALA A 188 -6.21 -2.39 -16.49
N ALA A 189 -6.56 -2.18 -15.21
CA ALA A 189 -6.34 -0.90 -14.54
C ALA A 189 -4.86 -0.48 -14.52
N SER A 190 -3.93 -1.42 -14.28
CA SER A 190 -2.50 -1.09 -14.17
C SER A 190 -1.93 -0.56 -15.50
N ALA A 191 -2.30 -1.21 -16.61
CA ALA A 191 -1.89 -0.77 -17.95
C ALA A 191 -2.52 0.58 -18.33
N ILE A 192 -3.82 0.78 -18.07
CA ILE A 192 -4.53 2.00 -18.45
C ILE A 192 -4.06 3.19 -17.60
N ILE A 193 -3.90 3.01 -16.29
CA ILE A 193 -3.37 4.05 -15.38
C ILE A 193 -1.91 4.37 -15.74
N GLY A 194 -1.11 3.36 -16.06
CA GLY A 194 0.26 3.56 -16.55
C GLY A 194 0.32 4.36 -17.84
N ALA A 195 -0.59 4.12 -18.78
CA ALA A 195 -0.69 4.91 -20.02
C ALA A 195 -1.18 6.34 -19.74
N LEU A 196 -2.13 6.51 -18.83
CA LEU A 196 -2.67 7.81 -18.42
C LEU A 196 -1.61 8.74 -17.83
N LEU A 197 -0.68 8.19 -17.04
CA LEU A 197 0.34 8.96 -16.31
C LEU A 197 1.68 9.12 -17.05
N ARG A 198 1.82 8.54 -18.24
CA ARG A 198 3.06 8.59 -19.06
C ARG A 198 3.16 9.80 -19.99
N VAL A 199 2.20 10.72 -19.95
CA VAL A 199 2.08 11.86 -20.87
C VAL A 199 2.78 13.09 -20.32
#